data_AF-A0A0D7QEA3-F1
#
_entry.id   AF-A0A0D7QEA3-F1
#
_cell.length_a   1.000
_cell.length_b   1.000
_cell.length_c   1.000
_cell.angle_alpha   90.00
_cell.angle_beta   90.00
_cell.angle_gamma   90.00
#
_symmetry.space_group_name_H-M   'P 1'
#
loop_
_entity.id
_entity.type
_entity.pdbx_description
1 polymer ?
#
loop_
_entity_poly.entity_id
_entity_poly.type
_entity_poly.pdbx_seq_one_letter_code
_entity_poly.pdbx_strand_id
1 'polypeptide(L)'
;MKLVEPPSCSSTSSIVFIGRNRRGQWVAQEQNGLYGGLFVNRAQAVKYALFENGQHPEMLVELSREIELDMHSRATAGMPVSRVA
;
A
#
# COMPACT_ATOMS: atom_id res chain seq x y z
N MET A 1 14.10 30.71 21.47
CA MET A 1 13.22 29.53 21.46
C MET A 1 12.77 29.28 20.02
N LYS A 2 13.53 28.47 19.27
CA LYS A 2 13.12 28.05 17.92
C LYS A 2 12.44 26.71 18.11
N LEU A 3 11.12 26.68 17.97
CA LEU A 3 10.32 25.47 18.06
C LEU A 3 10.85 24.52 16.98
N VAL A 4 11.64 23.51 17.36
CA VAL A 4 11.99 22.41 16.46
C VAL A 4 10.76 21.54 16.43
N GLU A 5 9.98 21.69 15.36
CA GLU A 5 8.86 20.82 15.08
C GLU A 5 9.41 19.39 14.99
N PRO A 6 8.92 18.44 15.81
CA PRO A 6 9.28 17.04 15.62
C PRO A 6 8.78 16.62 14.23
N PRO A 7 9.50 15.80 13.44
CA PRO A 7 8.95 15.20 12.23
C PRO A 7 7.87 14.20 12.64
N SER A 8 6.69 14.71 13.00
CA SER A 8 5.56 13.92 13.47
C SER A 8 4.68 13.66 12.27
N CYS A 9 4.63 12.39 11.87
CA CYS A 9 3.76 11.86 10.83
C CYS A 9 4.10 12.31 9.41
N SER A 10 5.36 12.13 8.98
CA SER A 10 5.62 11.87 7.56
C SER A 10 5.07 10.49 7.20
N SER A 11 3.74 10.32 7.23
CA SER A 11 3.09 9.19 6.58
C SER A 11 3.54 9.27 5.14
N THR A 12 4.52 8.45 4.76
CA THR A 12 5.01 8.38 3.38
C THR A 12 3.81 8.08 2.51
N SER A 13 3.30 9.12 1.82
CA SER A 13 2.14 9.00 0.95
C SER A 13 2.47 7.92 -0.06
N SER A 14 1.86 6.75 0.12
CA SER A 14 2.18 5.55 -0.66
C SER A 14 1.12 5.37 -1.72
N ILE A 15 1.54 5.01 -2.93
CA ILE A 15 0.61 4.74 -4.02
C ILE A 15 -0.14 3.46 -3.71
N VAL A 16 -1.48 3.53 -3.71
CA VAL A 16 -2.35 2.36 -3.51
C VAL A 16 -3.15 2.14 -4.78
N PHE A 17 -3.01 0.95 -5.35
CA PHE A 17 -3.80 0.48 -6.47
C PHE A 17 -5.13 -0.07 -5.98
N ILE A 18 -6.22 0.32 -6.65
CA ILE A 18 -7.56 -0.21 -6.43
C ILE A 18 -8.06 -0.84 -7.71
N GLY A 19 -8.61 -2.04 -7.65
CA GLY A 19 -9.21 -2.68 -8.82
C GLY A 19 -9.96 -3.94 -8.46
N ARG A 20 -10.24 -4.78 -9.47
CA ARG A 20 -10.96 -6.05 -9.28
C ARG A 20 -10.07 -7.23 -9.65
N ASN A 21 -10.16 -8.30 -8.88
CA ASN A 21 -9.50 -9.55 -9.21
C ASN A 21 -10.37 -10.42 -10.13
N ARG A 22 -9.84 -11.58 -10.57
CA ARG A 22 -10.56 -12.53 -11.44
C ARG A 22 -11.83 -13.10 -10.82
N ARG A 23 -11.91 -13.07 -9.49
CA ARG A 23 -13.08 -13.52 -8.72
C ARG A 23 -14.11 -12.41 -8.53
N GLY A 24 -13.87 -11.23 -9.10
CA GLY A 24 -14.75 -10.06 -9.01
C GLY A 24 -14.69 -9.31 -7.68
N GLN A 25 -13.80 -9.68 -6.76
CA GLN A 25 -13.57 -9.02 -5.49
C GLN A 25 -12.76 -7.75 -5.70
N TRP A 26 -12.98 -6.74 -4.86
CA TRP A 26 -12.20 -5.51 -4.89
C TRP A 26 -10.87 -5.72 -4.18
N VAL A 27 -9.79 -5.22 -4.76
CA VAL A 27 -8.44 -5.28 -4.20
C VAL A 27 -8.00 -3.85 -3.92
N ALA A 28 -7.41 -3.63 -2.74
CA ALA A 28 -6.55 -2.48 -2.50
C ALA A 28 -5.15 -3.00 -2.16
N GLN A 29 -4.13 -2.45 -2.80
CA GLN A 29 -2.74 -2.89 -2.61
C GLN A 29 -1.79 -1.71 -2.75
N GLU A 30 -0.91 -1.53 -1.77
CA GLU A 30 0.22 -0.60 -1.89
C GLU A 30 1.21 -1.08 -2.96
N GLN A 31 1.82 -0.17 -3.69
CA GLN A 31 2.69 -0.45 -4.84
C GLN A 31 3.80 -1.50 -4.63
N ASN A 32 4.29 -1.68 -3.40
CA ASN A 32 5.33 -2.65 -3.03
C ASN A 32 4.77 -3.89 -2.31
N GLY A 33 3.45 -3.99 -2.16
CA GLY A 33 2.78 -5.09 -1.47
C GLY A 33 3.02 -5.10 0.04
N LEU A 34 3.41 -3.96 0.63
CA LEU A 34 3.63 -3.87 2.09
C LEU A 34 2.32 -4.06 2.87
N TYR A 35 1.24 -3.50 2.34
CA TYR A 35 -0.12 -3.66 2.87
C TYR A 35 -1.13 -3.75 1.72
N GLY A 36 -2.30 -4.30 2.04
CA GLY A 36 -3.38 -4.50 1.09
C GLY A 36 -4.48 -5.39 1.64
N GLY A 37 -5.51 -5.62 0.85
CA GLY A 37 -6.64 -6.45 1.23
C GLY A 37 -7.64 -6.73 0.11
N LEU A 38 -8.51 -7.71 0.37
CA LEU A 38 -9.67 -8.02 -0.46
C LEU A 38 -10.94 -7.47 0.19
N PHE A 39 -11.78 -6.84 -0.61
CA PHE A 39 -12.99 -6.16 -0.18
C PHE A 39 -14.18 -6.61 -1.01
N VAL A 40 -15.36 -6.58 -0.39
CA VAL A 40 -16.61 -6.97 -1.07
C VAL A 40 -17.10 -5.87 -2.03
N ASN A 41 -16.72 -4.61 -1.81
CA ASN A 41 -17.10 -3.49 -2.67
C ASN A 41 -16.01 -2.41 -2.77
N ARG A 42 -16.13 -1.56 -3.80
CA ARG A 42 -15.20 -0.46 -4.10
C ARG A 42 -15.06 0.53 -2.95
N ALA A 43 -16.17 0.91 -2.33
CA ALA A 43 -16.19 1.94 -1.29
C ALA A 43 -15.36 1.52 -0.07
N GLN A 44 -15.40 0.24 0.30
CA GLN A 44 -14.57 -0.30 1.37
C GLN A 44 -13.09 -0.32 1.02
N ALA A 45 -12.74 -0.74 -0.21
CA ALA A 45 -11.36 -0.72 -0.68
C ALA A 45 -10.77 0.71 -0.67
N VAL A 46 -11.54 1.70 -1.16
CA VAL A 46 -11.16 3.12 -1.15
C VAL A 46 -11.01 3.64 0.28
N LYS A 47 -11.97 3.36 1.16
CA LYS A 47 -11.92 3.78 2.57
C LYS A 47 -10.67 3.26 3.27
N TYR A 48 -10.35 1.97 3.07
CA TYR A 48 -9.15 1.35 3.61
C TYR A 48 -7.88 2.03 3.07
N ALA A 49 -7.78 2.20 1.76
CA ALA A 49 -6.61 2.77 1.12
C ALA A 49 -6.34 4.22 1.52
N LEU A 50 -7.39 5.05 1.67
CA LEU A 50 -7.27 6.41 2.20
C LEU A 50 -6.80 6.42 3.65
N PHE A 51 -7.24 5.47 4.46
CA PHE A 51 -6.82 5.39 5.86
C PHE A 51 -5.32 5.06 5.97
N GLU A 52 -4.87 4.04 5.24
CA GLU A 52 -3.48 3.58 5.27
C GLU A 52 -2.49 4.56 4.62
N ASN A 53 -2.89 5.24 3.53
CA ASN A 53 -1.96 6.14 2.82
C ASN A 53 -1.84 7.54 3.44
N GLY A 54 -2.55 7.83 4.54
CA GLY A 54 -2.54 9.14 5.20
C GLY A 54 -3.56 10.16 4.66
N GLN A 55 -4.69 9.71 4.12
CA GLN A 55 -5.77 10.53 3.54
C GLN A 55 -5.34 11.32 2.28
N HIS A 56 -4.48 10.73 1.47
CA HIS A 56 -3.98 11.29 0.20
C HIS A 56 -4.72 10.68 -1.01
N PRO A 57 -5.88 11.22 -1.43
CA PRO A 57 -6.65 10.68 -2.55
C PRO A 57 -5.89 10.71 -3.89
N GLU A 58 -4.94 11.63 -4.06
CA GLU A 58 -4.07 11.76 -5.23
C GLU A 58 -3.15 10.54 -5.44
N MET A 59 -2.94 9.75 -4.38
CA MET A 59 -2.11 8.53 -4.41
C MET A 59 -2.92 7.27 -4.66
N LEU A 60 -4.24 7.39 -4.88
CA LEU A 60 -5.09 6.26 -5.25
C LEU A 60 -5.17 6.13 -6.76
N VAL A 61 -4.79 4.96 -7.27
CA VAL A 61 -4.84 4.65 -8.69
C VAL A 61 -5.85 3.53 -8.92
N GLU A 62 -7.00 3.87 -9.50
CA GLU A 62 -7.98 2.88 -9.91
C GLU A 62 -7.57 2.24 -11.25
N LEU A 63 -7.46 0.92 -11.26
CA LEU A 63 -7.05 0.14 -12.40
C LEU A 63 -8.29 -0.42 -13.11
N SER A 64 -8.41 -0.12 -14.41
CA SER A 64 -9.41 -0.77 -15.28
C SER A 64 -9.07 -2.21 -15.62
N ARG A 65 -7.82 -2.64 -15.37
CA ARG A 65 -7.35 -4.00 -15.59
C ARG A 65 -7.51 -4.85 -14.32
N GLU A 66 -7.49 -6.17 -14.50
CA GLU A 66 -7.47 -7.09 -13.37
C GLU A 66 -6.22 -6.87 -12.50
N ILE A 67 -6.42 -6.88 -11.19
CA ILE A 67 -5.36 -6.83 -10.17
C ILE A 67 -5.60 -7.96 -9.18
N GLU A 68 -4.55 -8.72 -8.89
CA GLU A 68 -4.56 -9.74 -7.85
C GLU A 68 -3.84 -9.20 -6.61
N LEU A 69 -4.33 -9.57 -5.43
CA LEU A 69 -3.65 -9.21 -4.21
C LEU A 69 -2.35 -10.02 -4.09
N ASP A 70 -1.24 -9.32 -4.08
CA ASP A 70 0.11 -9.84 -3.92
C ASP A 70 0.76 -9.16 -2.71
N MET A 71 0.94 -9.92 -1.63
CA MET A 71 1.60 -9.44 -0.40
C MET A 71 2.94 -10.12 -0.18
N HIS A 72 3.61 -10.59 -1.25
CA HIS A 72 4.97 -11.09 -1.12
C HIS A 72 5.86 -9.89 -0.76
N SER A 73 6.08 -9.70 0.53
CA SER A 73 6.94 -8.63 1.02
C SER A 73 8.29 -8.76 0.32
N ARG A 74 8.67 -7.78 -0.50
CA ARG A 74 10.07 -7.65 -0.93
C ARG A 74 10.98 -7.27 0.24
N ALA A 75 10.43 -7.21 1.47
CA ALA A 75 11.15 -7.04 2.73
C ALA A 75 12.15 -8.18 3.03
N THR A 76 12.19 -9.26 2.25
CA THR A 76 13.18 -10.33 2.41
C THR A 76 13.86 -10.76 1.10
N ALA A 77 13.93 -9.90 0.08
CA ALA A 77 14.85 -10.15 -1.05
C ALA A 77 16.30 -9.84 -0.61
N GLY A 78 16.84 -10.71 0.24
CA GLY A 78 18.26 -10.98 0.46
C GLY A 78 19.16 -9.78 0.75
N MET A 79 19.33 -9.42 2.02
CA MET A 79 20.69 -9.05 2.42
C MET A 79 21.55 -10.32 2.30
N PRO A 80 22.62 -10.36 1.48
CA PRO A 80 23.59 -11.44 1.58
C PRO A 80 24.23 -11.33 2.96
N VAL A 81 23.93 -12.28 3.84
CA VAL A 81 24.67 -12.44 5.09
C VAL A 81 26.09 -12.79 4.69
N SER A 82 26.98 -11.79 4.69
CA SER A 82 28.41 -11.99 4.58
C SER A 82 28.85 -12.90 5.73
N ARG A 83 29.12 -14.17 5.44
CA ARG A 83 29.85 -15.03 6.37
C ARG A 83 31.30 -14.57 6.30
N VAL A 84 31.72 -13.84 7.33
CA VAL A 84 33.14 -13.66 7.64
C VAL A 84 33.68 -15.04 8.00
N ALA A 85 34.63 -15.53 7.21
CA ALA A 85 35.50 -16.67 7.51
C ALA A 85 36.95 -16.18 7.48
#